data_AF-A0A7G2EXD2-F1
#
_entry.id   AF-A0A7G2EXD2-F1
#
_cell.length_a   1.000
_cell.length_b   1.000
_cell.length_c   1.000
_cell.angle_alpha   90.00
_cell.angle_beta   90.00
_cell.angle_gamma   90.00
#
_symmetry.space_group_name_H-M   'P 1'
#
loop_
_entity.id
_entity.type
_entity.pdbx_description
1 polymer ?
#
loop_
_entity_poly.entity_id
_entity_poly.type
_entity_poly.pdbx_seq_one_letter_code
_entity_poly.pdbx_strand_id
1 'polypeptide(L)'
;MDSDVKDNQYRLMLGKEPVKKMMDALGKTEKLGTKGLNVSVYGPNGENHKMVLKIWIKGTPVLTSGWKNFVKSYKLEKHVDFLTIWMFRHKKTREICFAIDSTRFPVKGTLSKRILQEVFKNP
;
A
#
# COMPACT_ATOMS: atom_id res chain seq x y z
N MET A 1 -7.39 -0.27 -8.20
CA MET A 1 -7.31 1.20 -8.07
C MET A 1 -8.65 1.77 -7.62
N ASP A 2 -9.73 1.77 -8.40
CA ASP A 2 -11.06 2.20 -7.90
C ASP A 2 -11.55 1.38 -6.69
N SER A 3 -11.09 0.14 -6.58
CA SER A 3 -11.29 -0.75 -5.44
C SER A 3 -10.74 -0.22 -4.12
N ASP A 4 -9.60 0.46 -4.15
CA ASP A 4 -8.77 0.63 -2.97
C ASP A 4 -9.34 1.68 -2.01
N VAL A 5 -10.25 2.55 -2.45
CA VAL A 5 -10.91 3.55 -1.58
C VAL A 5 -12.41 3.30 -1.38
N LYS A 6 -12.94 2.18 -1.89
CA LYS A 6 -14.38 1.87 -1.74
C LYS A 6 -14.71 1.40 -0.34
N ASP A 7 -15.83 1.87 0.20
CA ASP A 7 -16.28 1.54 1.57
C ASP A 7 -16.49 0.05 1.84
N ASN A 8 -16.81 -0.73 0.80
CA ASN A 8 -17.00 -2.18 0.89
C ASN A 8 -15.72 -2.99 0.60
N GLN A 9 -14.60 -2.31 0.33
CA GLN A 9 -13.31 -2.93 0.10
C GLN A 9 -12.33 -2.55 1.21
N TYR A 10 -11.66 -3.55 1.75
CA TYR A 10 -10.90 -3.42 2.99
C TYR A 10 -9.39 -3.46 2.77
N ARG A 11 -8.91 -3.15 1.56
CA ARG A 11 -7.51 -3.37 1.19
C ARG A 11 -6.96 -2.37 0.18
N LEU A 12 -5.65 -2.17 0.26
CA LEU A 12 -4.81 -1.54 -0.75
C LEU A 12 -4.06 -2.62 -1.54
N MET A 13 -4.24 -2.65 -2.85
CA MET A 13 -3.40 -3.46 -3.75
C MET A 13 -2.04 -2.80 -3.95
N LEU A 14 -0.97 -3.58 -3.78
CA LEU A 14 0.41 -3.13 -3.99
C LEU A 14 0.98 -3.75 -5.28
N GLY A 15 1.94 -3.04 -5.89
CA GLY A 15 2.66 -3.56 -7.05
C GLY A 15 3.49 -4.80 -6.67
N LYS A 16 3.37 -5.88 -7.46
CA LYS A 16 4.06 -7.15 -7.22
C LYS A 16 5.58 -6.99 -7.22
N GLU A 17 6.12 -6.43 -8.30
CA GLU A 17 7.57 -6.26 -8.47
C GLU A 17 8.19 -5.31 -7.45
N PRO A 18 7.60 -4.13 -7.16
CA PRO A 18 8.09 -3.27 -6.08
C PRO A 18 8.12 -3.98 -4.71
N VAL A 19 7.03 -4.65 -4.31
CA VAL A 19 7.00 -5.36 -3.02
C VAL A 19 8.06 -6.46 -2.97
N LYS A 20 8.18 -7.25 -4.05
CA LYS A 20 9.21 -8.30 -4.12
C LYS A 20 10.63 -7.73 -3.96
N LYS A 21 10.97 -6.69 -4.72
CA LYS A 21 12.28 -6.01 -4.63
C LYS A 21 12.56 -5.47 -3.24
N MET A 22 11.56 -4.83 -2.61
CA MET A 22 11.70 -4.32 -1.25
C MET A 22 11.88 -5.46 -0.23
N MET A 23 11.14 -6.57 -0.37
CA MET A 23 11.26 -7.73 0.53
C MET A 23 12.66 -8.34 0.42
N ASP A 24 13.17 -8.47 -0.81
CA ASP A 24 14.53 -8.96 -1.06
C ASP A 24 15.58 -8.04 -0.43
N ALA A 25 15.42 -6.72 -0.54
CA ALA A 25 16.33 -5.73 0.04
C ALA A 25 16.30 -5.70 1.59
N LEU A 26 15.16 -6.01 2.21
CA LEU A 26 15.04 -6.06 3.68
C LEU A 26 15.59 -7.37 4.30
N GLY A 27 16.03 -8.32 3.48
CA GLY A 27 16.55 -9.62 3.92
C GLY A 27 15.42 -10.65 4.11
N LYS A 28 15.65 -11.85 3.56
CA LYS A 28 14.67 -12.92 3.35
C LYS A 28 14.35 -13.75 4.60
N THR A 29 14.01 -13.11 5.72
CA THR A 29 13.62 -13.87 6.93
C THR A 29 12.12 -14.20 6.96
N GLU A 30 11.24 -13.29 6.52
CA GLU A 30 9.81 -13.57 6.44
C GLU A 30 9.38 -14.04 5.04
N LYS A 31 8.61 -15.13 4.98
CA LYS A 31 7.92 -15.56 3.75
C LYS A 31 6.54 -14.92 3.68
N LEU A 32 6.34 -14.03 2.72
CA LEU A 32 5.03 -13.43 2.47
C LEU A 32 4.10 -14.44 1.78
N GLY A 33 2.99 -14.77 2.42
CA GLY A 33 2.02 -15.74 1.92
C GLY A 33 0.57 -15.33 2.18
N THR A 34 -0.37 -16.27 2.01
CA THR A 34 -1.81 -16.02 2.18
C THR A 34 -2.23 -15.82 3.63
N LYS A 35 -1.50 -16.41 4.58
CA LYS A 35 -1.69 -16.17 6.03
C LYS A 35 -1.42 -14.71 6.42
N GLY A 36 -0.51 -14.05 5.69
CA GLY A 36 -0.12 -12.67 5.93
C GLY A 36 0.86 -12.47 7.08
N LEU A 37 1.35 -11.24 7.18
CA LEU A 37 2.24 -10.73 8.20
C LEU A 37 1.58 -9.50 8.84
N ASN A 38 1.54 -9.45 10.17
CA ASN A 38 1.13 -8.24 10.87
C ASN A 38 2.22 -7.18 10.68
N VAL A 39 1.82 -5.99 10.27
CA VAL A 39 2.72 -4.87 10.01
C VAL A 39 2.19 -3.59 10.67
N SER A 40 3.12 -2.70 10.99
CA SER A 40 2.79 -1.34 11.41
C SER A 40 2.85 -0.41 10.21
N VAL A 41 1.82 0.40 10.00
CA VAL A 41 1.72 1.34 8.89
C VAL A 41 1.61 2.75 9.46
N TYR A 42 2.63 3.57 9.23
CA TYR A 42 2.69 4.94 9.71
C TYR A 42 2.12 5.89 8.66
N GLY A 43 1.19 6.76 9.06
CA GLY A 43 0.71 7.83 8.18
C GLY A 43 1.59 9.09 8.23
N PRO A 44 1.22 10.15 7.51
CA PRO A 44 2.00 11.39 7.39
C PRO A 44 2.28 12.09 8.73
N ASN A 45 1.38 11.94 9.70
CA ASN A 45 1.49 12.50 11.05
C ASN A 45 2.29 11.58 12.01
N GLY A 46 2.83 10.46 11.52
CA GLY A 46 3.50 9.46 12.35
C GLY A 46 2.57 8.54 13.15
N GLU A 47 1.24 8.65 12.98
CA GLU A 47 0.28 7.77 13.65
C GLU A 47 0.40 6.35 13.10
N ASN A 48 0.39 5.37 14.02
CA ASN A 48 0.56 3.96 13.68
C ASN A 48 -0.78 3.25 13.49
N HIS A 49 -0.96 2.63 12.33
CA HIS A 49 -2.11 1.84 11.94
C HIS A 49 -1.69 0.38 11.79
N LYS A 50 -2.28 -0.53 12.58
CA LYS A 50 -2.00 -1.97 12.45
C LYS A 50 -2.72 -2.54 11.24
N MET A 51 -1.97 -3.25 10.39
CA MET A 51 -2.50 -3.87 9.17
C MET A 51 -1.91 -5.27 8.96
N VAL A 52 -2.48 -5.99 7.99
CA VAL A 52 -1.94 -7.27 7.52
C VAL A 52 -1.43 -7.12 6.10
N LEU A 53 -0.14 -7.38 5.88
CA LEU A 53 0.45 -7.55 4.56
C LEU A 53 0.29 -9.01 4.14
N LYS A 54 -0.38 -9.31 3.03
CA LYS A 54 -0.53 -10.70 2.56
C LYS A 54 -0.58 -10.82 1.04
N ILE A 55 -0.30 -12.03 0.56
CA ILE A 55 -0.61 -12.38 -0.83
C ILE A 55 -2.10 -12.69 -0.95
N TRP A 56 -2.75 -12.07 -1.93
CA TRP A 56 -4.14 -12.32 -2.28
C TRP A 56 -4.24 -12.97 -3.68
N ILE A 57 -5.39 -12.82 -4.34
CA ILE A 57 -5.70 -13.46 -5.62
C ILE A 57 -4.60 -13.16 -6.67
N LYS A 58 -4.23 -14.19 -7.43
CA LYS A 58 -3.20 -14.13 -8.49
C LYS A 58 -1.84 -13.60 -8.03
N GLY A 59 -1.47 -13.85 -6.77
CA GLY A 59 -0.17 -13.43 -6.24
C GLY A 59 -0.07 -11.94 -5.90
N THR A 60 -1.18 -11.21 -5.86
CA THR A 60 -1.17 -9.75 -5.63
C THR A 60 -0.94 -9.46 -4.15
N PRO A 61 0.14 -8.74 -3.77
CA PRO A 61 0.34 -8.29 -2.39
C PRO A 61 -0.68 -7.21 -2.03
N VAL A 62 -1.23 -7.28 -0.83
CA VAL A 62 -2.22 -6.32 -0.32
C VAL A 62 -1.93 -5.94 1.13
N LEU A 63 -2.20 -4.69 1.49
CA LEU A 63 -2.41 -4.28 2.89
C LEU A 63 -3.90 -4.32 3.20
N THR A 64 -4.29 -4.98 4.30
CA THR A 64 -5.70 -5.18 4.67
C THR A 64 -5.94 -5.00 6.18
N SER A 65 -7.18 -5.24 6.61
CA SER A 65 -7.70 -5.14 7.99
C SER A 65 -7.77 -3.72 8.55
N GLY A 66 -6.70 -2.93 8.47
CA GLY A 66 -6.66 -1.53 8.93
C GLY A 66 -6.83 -0.50 7.81
N TRP A 67 -6.76 -0.92 6.55
CA TRP A 67 -6.71 -0.01 5.40
C TRP A 67 -7.94 0.91 5.29
N LYS A 68 -9.15 0.39 5.55
CA LYS A 68 -10.38 1.21 5.50
C LYS A 68 -10.33 2.37 6.50
N ASN A 69 -9.80 2.12 7.71
CA ASN A 69 -9.67 3.16 8.71
C ASN A 69 -8.63 4.19 8.28
N PHE A 70 -7.51 3.73 7.70
CA PHE A 70 -6.50 4.62 7.13
C PHE A 70 -7.08 5.55 6.06
N VAL A 71 -7.85 5.02 5.11
CA VAL A 71 -8.55 5.82 4.08
C VAL A 71 -9.46 6.88 4.72
N LYS A 72 -10.21 6.52 5.76
CA LYS A 72 -11.09 7.46 6.46
C LYS A 72 -10.33 8.53 7.23
N SER A 73 -9.29 8.14 7.98
CA SER A 73 -8.48 9.06 8.79
C SER A 73 -7.78 10.11 7.93
N TYR A 74 -7.28 9.72 6.76
CA TYR A 74 -6.58 10.63 5.84
C TYR A 74 -7.44 11.12 4.68
N LYS A 75 -8.75 10.83 4.70
CA LYS A 75 -9.74 11.24 3.69
C LYS A 75 -9.29 10.95 2.26
N LEU A 76 -8.70 9.78 2.04
CA LEU A 76 -8.14 9.41 0.75
C LEU A 76 -9.25 9.23 -0.30
N GLU A 77 -9.03 9.83 -1.47
CA GLU A 77 -9.97 9.87 -2.58
C GLU A 77 -9.32 9.33 -3.85
N LYS A 78 -10.09 8.55 -4.62
CA LYS A 78 -9.60 8.01 -5.89
C LYS A 78 -9.29 9.13 -6.89
N HIS A 79 -8.33 8.85 -7.77
CA HIS A 79 -7.89 9.71 -8.87
C HIS A 79 -7.19 11.03 -8.48
N VAL A 80 -7.40 11.53 -7.27
CA VAL A 80 -6.80 12.79 -6.79
C VAL A 80 -5.65 12.57 -5.84
N ASP A 81 -5.70 11.51 -5.02
CA ASP A 81 -4.64 11.19 -4.07
C ASP A 81 -3.70 10.14 -4.62
N PHE A 82 -2.41 10.47 -4.59
CA PHE A 82 -1.31 9.62 -5.02
C PHE A 82 -0.49 9.24 -3.80
N LEU A 83 -0.33 7.93 -3.60
CA LEU A 83 0.35 7.41 -2.42
C LEU A 83 1.83 7.19 -2.70
N THR A 84 2.68 7.72 -1.83
CA THR A 84 4.07 7.32 -1.73
C THR A 84 4.21 6.32 -0.59
N ILE A 85 4.72 5.13 -0.90
CA ILE A 85 4.77 4.01 0.04
C ILE A 85 6.22 3.59 0.22
N TRP A 86 6.69 3.64 1.46
CA TRP A 86 7.99 3.09 1.85
C TRP A 86 7.77 1.81 2.65
N MET A 87 8.65 0.83 2.44
CA MET A 87 8.72 -0.38 3.24
C MET A 87 10.08 -0.46 3.91
N PHE A 88 10.10 -0.72 5.22
CA PHE A 88 11.33 -0.69 6.01
C PHE A 88 11.27 -1.68 7.18
N ARG A 89 12.42 -1.98 7.78
CA ARG A 89 12.47 -2.69 9.06
C ARG A 89 12.55 -1.70 10.21
N HIS A 90 11.68 -1.88 11.20
CA HIS A 90 11.78 -1.10 12.43
C HIS A 90 13.12 -1.38 13.14
N LYS A 91 13.79 -0.32 13.61
CA LYS A 91 15.15 -0.42 14.16
C LYS A 91 15.25 -1.37 15.36
N LYS A 92 14.26 -1.32 16.27
CA LYS A 92 14.26 -2.11 17.52
C LYS A 92 13.63 -3.48 17.36
N THR A 93 12.41 -3.55 16.83
CA THR A 93 11.63 -4.81 16.74
C THR A 93 12.00 -5.65 15.53
N ARG A 94 12.70 -5.07 14.54
CA ARG A 94 13.07 -5.68 13.25
C ARG A 94 11.88 -6.08 12.38
N GLU A 95 10.65 -5.86 12.83
CA GLU A 95 9.43 -6.11 12.07
C GLU A 95 9.37 -5.26 10.80
N ILE A 96 8.72 -5.79 9.77
CA ILE A 96 8.39 -5.05 8.56
C ILE A 96 7.34 -3.99 8.89
N CYS A 97 7.62 -2.76 8.47
CA CYS A 97 6.76 -1.60 8.62
C CYS A 97 6.59 -0.90 7.28
N PHE A 98 5.54 -0.08 7.20
CA PHE A 98 5.30 0.81 6.09
C PHE A 98 5.19 2.25 6.58
N ALA A 99 5.61 3.20 5.75
CA ALA A 99 5.19 4.59 5.85
C ALA A 99 4.40 4.91 4.58
N ILE A 100 3.27 5.58 4.74
CA ILE A 100 2.42 5.98 3.62
C ILE A 100 2.20 7.48 3.74
N ASP A 101 2.61 8.18 2.69
CA ASP A 101 2.29 9.59 2.49
C ASP A 101 1.35 9.75 1.29
N SER A 102 0.65 10.87 1.22
CA SER A 102 -0.32 11.18 0.18
C SER A 102 -0.09 12.57 -0.39
N THR A 103 0.02 12.66 -1.71
CA THR A 103 0.01 13.92 -2.44
C THR A 103 -1.30 14.05 -3.19
N ARG A 104 -2.06 15.12 -2.88
CA ARG A 104 -3.31 15.44 -3.56
C ARG A 104 -3.07 16.35 -4.75
N PHE A 105 -3.56 15.97 -5.91
CA PHE A 105 -3.54 16.80 -7.12
C PHE A 105 -4.97 17.22 -7.50
N PRO A 106 -5.17 18.43 -8.05
CA PRO A 106 -6.48 18.93 -8.47
C PRO A 106 -6.92 18.32 -9.81
N VAL A 107 -6.79 17.00 -9.97
CA VAL A 107 -7.19 16.26 -11.17
C VAL A 107 -8.69 15.97 -11.08
N LYS A 108 -9.44 16.23 -12.15
CA LYS A 108 -10.86 15.84 -12.21
C LYS A 108 -11.00 14.53 -12.98
N GLY A 109 -11.22 13.43 -12.27
CA GLY A 109 -11.47 12.11 -12.86
C GLY A 109 -10.20 11.31 -13.18
N THR A 110 -10.38 10.20 -13.89
CA THR A 110 -9.30 9.25 -14.18
C THR A 110 -8.19 9.88 -15.02
N LEU A 111 -6.94 9.55 -14.69
CA LEU A 111 -5.79 9.90 -15.53
C LEU A 111 -5.98 9.42 -16.97
N SER A 112 -5.46 10.20 -17.92
CA SER A 112 -5.49 9.84 -19.32
C SER A 112 -4.78 8.49 -19.55
N LYS A 113 -5.24 7.72 -20.55
CA LYS A 113 -4.62 6.44 -20.91
C LYS A 113 -3.12 6.57 -21.13
N ARG A 114 -2.69 7.67 -21.75
CA ARG A 114 -1.27 7.98 -21.96
C ARG A 114 -0.48 8.04 -20.66
N ILE A 115 -0.97 8.77 -19.66
CA ILE A 115 -0.29 8.87 -18.35
C ILE A 115 -0.28 7.52 -17.65
N LEU A 116 -1.41 6.81 -17.65
CA LEU A 116 -1.50 5.48 -17.04
C LEU A 116 -0.48 4.52 -17.67
N GLN A 117 -0.35 4.54 -19.00
CA GLN A 117 0.61 3.72 -19.73
C GLN A 117 2.05 4.14 -19.50
N GLU A 118 2.34 5.43 -19.29
CA GLU A 118 3.69 5.92 -19.02
C GLU A 118 4.16 5.59 -17.60
N VAL A 119 3.29 5.80 -16.61
CA VAL A 119 3.62 5.67 -15.18
C VAL A 119 3.54 4.22 -14.70
N PHE A 120 2.60 3.42 -15.24
CA PHE A 120 2.35 2.06 -14.78
C PHE A 120 2.70 0.99 -15.83
N LYS A 121 3.76 1.20 -16.63
CA LYS A 121 4.28 0.19 -17.58
C LYS A 121 4.53 -1.14 -16.83
N ASN A 122 3.67 -2.12 -17.04
CA ASN A 122 3.63 -3.47 -16.46
C ASN A 122 2.92 -3.63 -15.10
N PRO A 123 1.60 -3.89 -15.09
CA PRO A 123 0.88 -4.44 -13.92
C PRO A 123 1.16 -5.94 -13.67
#